data_AF-A0A3L6RWH9-F1
#
_entry.id   AF-A0A3L6RWH9-F1
#
_cell.length_a   1.000
_cell.length_b   1.000
_cell.length_c   1.000
_cell.angle_alpha   90.00
_cell.angle_beta   90.00
_cell.angle_gamma   90.00
#
_symmetry.space_group_name_H-M   'P 1'
#
loop_
_entity.id
_entity.type
_entity.pdbx_description
1 polymer ?
#
loop_
_entity_poly.entity_id
_entity_poly.type
_entity_poly.pdbx_seq_one_letter_code
_entity_poly.pdbx_strand_id
1 'polypeptide(L)'
;MGNKNKEGGKKAGGEASVSGHKSKGGGRKAGGDATSSAKAAALPAPSVNFNPKDVTDPFELLDMCVAALHDMYASVATRVSALASLAGALEGVVPLDEAADGRPLVIFALCGASIKKGNAAPAFAREARLAYRAVGLLALTLRNGGSTEILAESFPMLARTLQQAPSTDAATVTAALDCLAAVTFAGALGPEEAERSLKAIMGVVCPNPKSPKAISSKVSPQVVAAAVSTWTFLVTTAAVMDAQRKADRAAWVATMAAGEALAVCVELNLTQYTPRKDMEAVQARVLDLGAEAAGKGADKTLFLEQKGLFRQISAYMERGERPQTALRTSPDRRESIKVSTWAKMAQLNFLRRFLGGGFLRHVKGNRLFKETFDVGADEKATLSIARRKLVLKTKEKGMKMNRELAWAVKNVYCLPQGGPPESNKPDQLLKLGWH
;
A
#
# COMPACT_ATOMS: atom_id res chain seq x y z
N MET A 1 60.99 15.52 -30.04
CA MET A 1 61.69 15.67 -28.75
C MET A 1 60.74 15.14 -27.68
N GLY A 2 61.24 14.36 -26.71
CA GLY A 2 60.39 13.52 -25.87
C GLY A 2 59.92 14.15 -24.56
N ASN A 3 59.13 13.40 -23.81
CA ASN A 3 59.39 13.27 -22.39
C ASN A 3 59.11 11.84 -21.89
N LYS A 4 59.73 11.46 -20.77
CA LYS A 4 59.79 10.10 -20.19
C LYS A 4 58.90 9.96 -18.94
N ASN A 5 58.74 8.70 -18.48
CA ASN A 5 58.39 8.28 -17.09
C ASN A 5 56.90 8.51 -16.68
N LYS A 6 56.25 7.78 -15.75
CA LYS A 6 56.52 6.58 -14.89
C LYS A 6 55.15 6.13 -14.27
N GLU A 7 54.90 4.96 -13.65
CA GLU A 7 55.61 3.66 -13.47
C GLU A 7 54.61 2.56 -13.01
N GLY A 8 54.88 1.28 -13.34
CA GLY A 8 54.33 0.10 -12.63
C GLY A 8 52.90 -0.37 -12.99
N GLY A 9 52.56 -1.66 -12.92
CA GLY A 9 53.41 -2.85 -12.66
C GLY A 9 52.60 -4.06 -12.15
N LYS A 10 53.03 -5.29 -12.53
CA LYS A 10 52.48 -6.62 -12.15
C LYS A 10 51.08 -6.94 -12.74
N LYS A 11 50.73 -8.20 -13.07
CA LYS A 11 51.46 -9.48 -12.99
C LYS A 11 50.90 -10.48 -14.02
N ALA A 12 51.75 -11.36 -14.57
CA ALA A 12 51.32 -12.65 -15.14
C ALA A 12 50.69 -13.53 -14.03
N GLY A 13 49.81 -14.50 -14.28
CA GLY A 13 49.70 -15.34 -15.48
C GLY A 13 50.41 -16.67 -15.19
N GLY A 14 49.64 -17.76 -15.02
CA GLY A 14 50.18 -19.06 -14.64
C GLY A 14 49.08 -20.10 -14.44
N GLU A 15 48.92 -20.98 -15.43
CA GLU A 15 48.12 -22.21 -15.35
C GLU A 15 49.01 -23.43 -15.12
N ALA A 16 48.40 -24.47 -14.53
CA ALA A 16 48.66 -25.90 -14.69
C ALA A 16 50.10 -26.47 -14.76
N SER A 17 50.39 -27.46 -13.91
CA SER A 17 50.51 -28.86 -14.38
C SER A 17 50.74 -29.84 -13.22
N VAL A 18 50.70 -31.14 -13.53
CA VAL A 18 50.46 -32.28 -12.63
C VAL A 18 51.71 -33.13 -12.39
N SER A 19 51.66 -33.96 -11.35
CA SER A 19 52.58 -35.06 -10.93
C SER A 19 53.68 -34.66 -9.94
N GLY A 20 54.02 -35.46 -8.92
CA GLY A 20 53.36 -36.65 -8.36
C GLY A 20 54.38 -37.64 -7.79
N HIS A 21 54.15 -38.24 -6.61
CA HIS A 21 54.91 -39.43 -6.16
C HIS A 21 54.25 -40.23 -5.03
N LYS A 22 54.70 -41.50 -4.91
CA LYS A 22 54.19 -42.53 -3.98
C LYS A 22 54.84 -42.41 -2.59
N SER A 23 54.14 -42.91 -1.56
CA SER A 23 54.75 -43.86 -0.63
C SER A 23 53.70 -44.84 -0.09
N LYS A 24 54.13 -46.04 0.34
CA LYS A 24 53.29 -47.18 0.71
C LYS A 24 53.90 -47.91 1.91
N GLY A 25 53.06 -48.29 2.87
CA GLY A 25 53.46 -49.05 4.07
C GLY A 25 52.75 -48.50 5.32
N GLY A 26 52.39 -49.28 6.33
CA GLY A 26 52.40 -50.74 6.48
C GLY A 26 51.68 -51.06 7.80
N GLY A 27 50.79 -52.05 7.82
CA GLY A 27 49.83 -52.20 8.94
C GLY A 27 50.39 -52.90 10.19
N ARG A 28 49.71 -52.71 11.33
CA ARG A 28 49.68 -53.64 12.47
C ARG A 28 48.41 -53.42 13.32
N LYS A 29 47.81 -54.52 13.79
CA LYS A 29 46.70 -54.57 14.77
C LYS A 29 47.24 -54.52 16.20
N ALA A 30 46.50 -53.94 17.15
CA ALA A 30 46.17 -54.52 18.47
C ALA A 30 45.37 -53.51 19.34
N GLY A 31 44.44 -54.01 20.18
CA GLY A 31 43.71 -53.23 21.20
C GLY A 31 42.62 -52.31 20.62
N GLY A 32 41.34 -52.33 21.04
CA GLY A 32 40.74 -53.05 22.15
C GLY A 32 40.36 -52.12 23.29
N ASP A 33 39.28 -51.36 23.12
CA ASP A 33 38.43 -50.95 24.24
C ASP A 33 37.03 -50.56 23.72
N ALA A 34 36.00 -51.13 24.33
CA ALA A 34 34.61 -50.91 23.94
C ALA A 34 33.98 -49.82 24.81
N THR A 35 33.97 -48.57 24.33
CA THR A 35 33.08 -47.54 24.85
C THR A 35 31.85 -47.43 23.95
N SER A 36 30.69 -47.75 24.54
CA SER A 36 29.40 -47.72 23.85
C SER A 36 29.02 -46.28 23.51
N SER A 37 29.24 -45.89 22.24
CA SER A 37 28.61 -44.71 21.67
C SER A 37 27.10 -44.95 21.56
N ALA A 38 26.40 -44.70 22.66
CA ALA A 38 24.97 -44.47 22.63
C ALA A 38 24.74 -43.25 21.72
N LYS A 39 24.30 -43.49 20.48
CA LYS A 39 23.70 -42.45 19.66
C LYS A 39 22.52 -41.91 20.44
N ALA A 40 22.71 -40.76 21.08
CA ALA A 40 21.60 -39.94 21.54
C ALA A 40 20.78 -39.59 20.29
N ALA A 41 19.69 -40.34 20.08
CA ALA A 41 18.67 -39.95 19.14
C ALA A 41 18.19 -38.59 19.61
N ALA A 42 18.46 -37.54 18.83
CA ALA A 42 17.96 -36.22 19.12
C ALA A 42 16.44 -36.33 19.14
N LEU A 43 15.86 -36.29 20.34
CA LEU A 43 14.42 -36.20 20.51
C LEU A 43 13.96 -34.98 19.70
N PRO A 44 13.00 -35.11 18.77
CA PRO A 44 12.45 -33.95 18.12
C PRO A 44 11.91 -33.03 19.21
N ALA A 45 12.37 -31.78 19.22
CA ALA A 45 11.85 -30.77 20.14
C ALA A 45 10.32 -30.74 19.99
N PRO A 46 9.56 -30.57 21.09
CA PRO A 46 8.10 -30.58 21.04
C PRO A 46 7.65 -29.47 20.09
N SER A 47 7.22 -29.86 18.89
CA SER A 47 6.70 -28.94 17.90
C SER A 47 5.50 -28.24 18.52
N VAL A 48 5.54 -26.91 18.64
CA VAL A 48 4.43 -26.13 19.19
C VAL A 48 3.17 -26.50 18.40
N ASN A 49 2.21 -27.15 19.08
CA ASN A 49 0.97 -27.61 18.45
C ASN A 49 0.07 -26.40 18.20
N PHE A 50 0.32 -25.70 17.11
CA PHE A 50 -0.34 -24.46 16.75
C PHE A 50 -1.78 -24.72 16.30
N ASN A 51 -2.72 -24.65 17.24
CA ASN A 51 -4.15 -24.77 16.99
C ASN A 51 -4.89 -23.47 17.37
N PRO A 52 -4.96 -22.48 16.46
CA PRO A 52 -5.54 -21.16 16.73
C PRO A 52 -7.07 -21.16 16.75
N LYS A 53 -7.74 -22.29 16.43
CA LYS A 53 -9.19 -22.35 16.24
C LYS A 53 -9.98 -22.33 17.54
N ASP A 54 -9.36 -22.81 18.62
CA ASP A 54 -10.03 -22.99 19.92
C ASP A 54 -9.78 -21.79 20.85
N VAL A 55 -8.94 -20.83 20.43
CA VAL A 55 -8.61 -19.61 21.18
C VAL A 55 -9.68 -18.54 20.91
N THR A 56 -10.40 -18.16 21.96
CA THR A 56 -11.45 -17.13 21.88
C THR A 56 -10.96 -15.74 22.28
N ASP A 57 -9.92 -15.64 23.10
CA ASP A 57 -9.33 -14.35 23.47
C ASP A 57 -8.37 -13.83 22.38
N PRO A 58 -8.56 -12.59 21.88
CA PRO A 58 -7.70 -12.06 20.82
C PRO A 58 -6.24 -11.83 21.24
N PHE A 59 -5.94 -11.58 22.51
CA PHE A 59 -4.58 -11.36 22.96
C PHE A 59 -3.83 -12.68 23.15
N GLU A 60 -4.48 -13.71 23.71
CA GLU A 60 -3.96 -15.08 23.75
C GLU A 60 -3.65 -15.60 22.33
N LEU A 61 -4.53 -15.31 21.36
CA LEU A 61 -4.31 -15.67 19.96
C LEU A 61 -3.10 -14.95 19.37
N LEU A 62 -2.89 -13.66 19.68
CA LEU A 62 -1.69 -12.93 19.28
C LEU A 62 -0.43 -13.52 19.90
N ASP A 63 -0.45 -13.84 21.20
CA ASP A 63 0.69 -14.41 21.92
C ASP A 63 1.05 -15.81 21.40
N MET A 64 0.04 -16.64 21.07
CA MET A 64 0.24 -17.93 20.39
C MET A 64 0.85 -17.76 18.99
N CYS A 65 0.40 -16.77 18.21
CA CYS A 65 0.99 -16.47 16.90
C CYS A 65 2.44 -15.98 17.01
N VAL A 66 2.74 -15.12 17.98
CA VAL A 66 4.08 -14.62 18.27
C VAL A 66 5.02 -15.76 18.65
N ALA A 67 4.59 -16.67 19.54
CA ALA A 67 5.37 -17.86 19.91
C ALA A 67 5.67 -18.77 18.70
N ALA A 68 4.66 -19.06 17.87
CA ALA A 68 4.80 -19.90 16.68
C ALA A 68 5.68 -19.27 15.57
N LEU A 69 5.87 -17.95 15.58
CA LEU A 69 6.77 -17.23 14.67
C LEU A 69 8.19 -17.06 15.22
N HIS A 70 8.35 -17.04 16.54
CA HIS A 70 9.65 -17.05 17.22
C HIS A 70 10.34 -18.41 17.18
N ASP A 71 9.58 -19.51 17.20
CA ASP A 71 10.12 -20.86 17.15
C ASP A 71 10.93 -21.08 15.85
N MET A 72 12.26 -21.19 15.99
CA MET A 72 13.17 -21.41 14.87
C MET A 72 13.02 -22.79 14.22
N TYR A 73 12.40 -23.74 14.92
CA TYR A 73 12.12 -25.10 14.43
C TYR A 73 10.70 -25.25 13.86
N ALA A 74 9.84 -24.23 14.00
CA ALA A 74 8.48 -24.26 13.46
C ALA A 74 8.49 -24.50 11.94
N SER A 75 7.60 -25.38 11.47
CA SER A 75 7.48 -25.67 10.05
C SER A 75 7.01 -24.46 9.23
N VAL A 76 7.27 -24.45 7.92
CA VAL A 76 6.75 -23.40 7.02
C VAL A 76 5.22 -23.34 7.08
N ALA A 77 4.56 -24.50 7.17
CA ALA A 77 3.10 -24.57 7.31
C ALA A 77 2.62 -23.94 8.64
N THR A 78 3.34 -24.20 9.74
CA THR A 78 3.06 -23.60 11.06
C THR A 78 3.16 -22.08 11.00
N ARG A 79 4.27 -21.53 10.48
CA ARG A 79 4.47 -20.07 10.37
C ARG A 79 3.48 -19.40 9.42
N VAL A 80 3.15 -20.05 8.30
CA VAL A 80 2.09 -19.58 7.38
C VAL A 80 0.72 -19.57 8.06
N SER A 81 0.40 -20.57 8.88
CA SER A 81 -0.84 -20.61 9.67
C SER A 81 -0.87 -19.52 10.75
N ALA A 82 0.27 -19.29 11.43
CA ALA A 82 0.42 -18.22 12.42
C ALA A 82 0.25 -16.83 11.80
N LEU A 83 0.89 -16.52 10.67
CA LEU A 83 0.69 -15.25 9.97
C LEU A 83 -0.74 -15.06 9.46
N ALA A 84 -1.42 -16.13 9.02
CA ALA A 84 -2.81 -16.06 8.60
C ALA A 84 -3.76 -15.79 9.78
N SER A 85 -3.50 -16.42 10.94
CA SER A 85 -4.28 -16.25 12.17
C SER A 85 -4.05 -14.86 12.78
N LEU A 86 -2.81 -14.39 12.79
CA LEU A 86 -2.42 -13.03 13.14
C LEU A 86 -3.14 -11.98 12.29
N ALA A 87 -3.18 -12.15 10.96
CA ALA A 87 -3.92 -11.24 10.08
C ALA A 87 -5.42 -11.25 10.39
N GLY A 88 -6.01 -12.43 10.62
CA GLY A 88 -7.42 -12.58 11.02
C GLY A 88 -7.74 -11.91 12.38
N ALA A 89 -6.83 -12.02 13.35
CA ALA A 89 -6.95 -11.34 14.64
C ALA A 89 -6.91 -9.82 14.47
N LEU A 90 -5.98 -9.28 13.68
CA LEU A 90 -5.88 -7.84 13.41
C LEU A 90 -7.12 -7.30 12.68
N GLU A 91 -7.71 -8.05 11.72
CA GLU A 91 -9.04 -7.75 11.14
C GLU A 91 -10.18 -7.78 12.18
N GLY A 92 -9.97 -8.36 13.36
CA GLY A 92 -10.88 -8.34 14.50
C GLY A 92 -11.01 -6.98 15.17
N VAL A 93 -10.09 -6.04 14.91
CA VAL A 93 -9.90 -4.79 15.66
C VAL A 93 -9.47 -5.04 17.12
N VAL A 94 -8.37 -5.79 17.29
CA VAL A 94 -7.70 -5.86 18.61
C VAL A 94 -7.24 -4.45 19.01
N PRO A 95 -7.56 -3.96 20.22
CA PRO A 95 -7.26 -2.60 20.62
C PRO A 95 -5.79 -2.42 21.06
N LEU A 96 -4.86 -2.61 20.13
CA LEU A 96 -3.42 -2.47 20.36
C LEU A 96 -3.01 -1.00 20.57
N ASP A 97 -2.15 -0.78 21.57
CA ASP A 97 -1.59 0.52 21.96
C ASP A 97 -0.10 0.34 22.29
N GLU A 98 0.79 0.83 21.43
CA GLU A 98 2.24 0.63 21.58
C GLU A 98 2.81 1.26 22.85
N ALA A 99 2.15 2.29 23.40
CA ALA A 99 2.60 2.93 24.64
C ALA A 99 2.32 2.07 25.90
N ALA A 100 1.51 1.02 25.77
CA ALA A 100 1.13 0.12 26.87
C ALA A 100 1.37 -1.37 26.57
N ASP A 101 1.63 -1.74 25.31
CA ASP A 101 1.82 -3.11 24.84
C ASP A 101 3.04 -3.19 23.90
N GLY A 102 3.99 -4.07 24.23
CA GLY A 102 5.18 -4.33 23.40
C GLY A 102 4.93 -5.27 22.21
N ARG A 103 3.79 -5.96 22.15
CA ARG A 103 3.43 -6.90 21.07
C ARG A 103 3.53 -6.28 19.66
N PRO A 104 3.11 -5.02 19.38
CA PRO A 104 3.19 -4.46 18.03
C PRO A 104 4.61 -4.48 17.46
N LEU A 105 5.61 -4.09 18.24
CA LEU A 105 7.01 -4.07 17.82
C LEU A 105 7.55 -5.49 17.59
N VAL A 106 7.18 -6.45 18.44
CA VAL A 106 7.54 -7.86 18.28
C VAL A 106 6.91 -8.47 17.03
N ILE A 107 5.59 -8.25 16.84
CA ILE A 107 4.84 -8.67 15.65
C ILE A 107 5.46 -8.07 14.39
N PHE A 108 5.80 -6.78 14.40
CA PHE A 108 6.44 -6.09 13.29
C PHE A 108 7.81 -6.71 12.95
N ALA A 109 8.67 -6.93 13.96
CA ALA A 109 9.98 -7.55 13.77
C ALA A 109 9.90 -8.97 13.18
N LEU A 110 8.95 -9.79 13.66
CA LEU A 110 8.69 -11.15 13.18
C LEU A 110 8.17 -11.17 11.73
N CYS A 111 7.23 -10.27 11.41
CA CYS A 111 6.79 -10.07 10.03
C CYS A 111 7.95 -9.61 9.14
N GLY A 112 8.80 -8.71 9.66
CA GLY A 112 9.99 -8.24 8.98
C GLY A 112 10.98 -9.36 8.64
N ALA A 113 11.19 -10.31 9.56
CA ALA A 113 11.99 -11.51 9.32
C ALA A 113 11.36 -12.43 8.26
N SER A 114 10.04 -12.63 8.31
CA SER A 114 9.28 -13.44 7.33
C SER A 114 9.35 -12.85 5.92
N ILE A 115 9.24 -11.53 5.78
CA ILE A 115 9.40 -10.81 4.50
C ILE A 115 10.83 -10.96 3.97
N LYS A 116 11.86 -10.77 4.82
CA LYS A 116 13.27 -10.96 4.42
C LYS A 116 13.52 -12.38 3.90
N LYS A 117 12.95 -13.41 4.53
CA LYS A 117 13.03 -14.82 4.09
C LYS A 117 12.32 -15.05 2.74
N GLY A 118 11.08 -14.58 2.58
CA GLY A 118 10.30 -14.79 1.36
C GLY A 118 10.81 -14.01 0.14
N ASN A 119 11.42 -12.84 0.35
CA ASN A 119 12.09 -12.12 -0.74
C ASN A 119 13.45 -12.73 -1.13
N ALA A 120 14.05 -13.55 -0.26
CA ALA A 120 15.30 -14.25 -0.55
C ALA A 120 15.10 -15.62 -1.23
N ALA A 121 13.98 -16.31 -0.97
CA ALA A 121 13.70 -17.62 -1.56
C ALA A 121 12.20 -17.84 -1.85
N PRO A 122 11.81 -18.20 -3.10
CA PRO A 122 10.40 -18.35 -3.50
C PRO A 122 9.57 -19.32 -2.65
N ALA A 123 10.20 -20.32 -2.03
CA ALA A 123 9.54 -21.26 -1.13
C ALA A 123 8.81 -20.58 0.05
N PHE A 124 9.24 -19.39 0.48
CA PHE A 124 8.61 -18.61 1.55
C PHE A 124 7.80 -17.41 1.04
N ALA A 125 7.53 -17.29 -0.27
CA ALA A 125 6.76 -16.18 -0.84
C ALA A 125 5.32 -16.08 -0.30
N ARG A 126 4.72 -17.19 0.17
CA ARG A 126 3.43 -17.15 0.89
C ARG A 126 3.58 -16.57 2.30
N GLU A 127 4.69 -16.85 2.97
CA GLU A 127 5.04 -16.31 4.29
C GLU A 127 5.20 -14.78 4.18
N ALA A 128 6.00 -14.29 3.23
CA ALA A 128 6.16 -12.85 2.98
C ALA A 128 4.84 -12.13 2.66
N ARG A 129 3.99 -12.70 1.79
CA ARG A 129 2.68 -12.09 1.45
C ARG A 129 1.75 -11.94 2.66
N LEU A 130 1.70 -12.92 3.54
CA LEU A 130 0.91 -12.82 4.77
C LEU A 130 1.54 -11.85 5.77
N ALA A 131 2.86 -11.80 5.87
CA ALA A 131 3.57 -10.83 6.69
C ALA A 131 3.38 -9.38 6.21
N TYR A 132 3.39 -9.11 4.90
CA TYR A 132 3.01 -7.81 4.33
C TYR A 132 1.57 -7.42 4.72
N ARG A 133 0.62 -8.36 4.61
CA ARG A 133 -0.77 -8.14 5.04
C ARG A 133 -0.83 -7.82 6.53
N ALA A 134 -0.14 -8.59 7.38
CA ALA A 134 -0.11 -8.38 8.83
C ALA A 134 0.50 -7.03 9.22
N VAL A 135 1.60 -6.59 8.59
CA VAL A 135 2.21 -5.27 8.83
C VAL A 135 1.25 -4.12 8.48
N GLY A 136 0.60 -4.19 7.32
CA GLY A 136 -0.38 -3.18 6.93
C GLY A 136 -1.62 -3.16 7.85
N LEU A 137 -2.12 -4.33 8.25
CA LEU A 137 -3.21 -4.42 9.23
C LEU A 137 -2.81 -3.89 10.61
N LEU A 138 -1.61 -4.24 11.09
CA LEU A 138 -1.06 -3.76 12.36
C LEU A 138 -1.04 -2.24 12.41
N ALA A 139 -0.46 -1.60 11.38
CA ALA A 139 -0.42 -0.14 11.29
C ALA A 139 -1.81 0.52 11.31
N LEU A 140 -2.82 -0.12 10.69
CA LEU A 140 -4.21 0.33 10.73
C LEU A 140 -4.89 0.09 12.09
N THR A 141 -4.54 -0.96 12.84
CA THR A 141 -5.12 -1.27 14.16
C THR A 141 -4.62 -0.37 15.30
N LEU A 142 -3.38 0.15 15.21
CA LEU A 142 -2.74 0.88 16.30
C LEU A 142 -3.47 2.17 16.68
N ARG A 143 -3.92 2.24 17.94
CA ARG A 143 -4.80 3.30 18.45
C ARG A 143 -4.07 4.59 18.83
N ASN A 144 -2.86 4.48 19.37
CA ASN A 144 -1.97 5.59 19.74
C ASN A 144 -0.53 5.24 19.33
N GLY A 145 0.21 6.19 18.74
CA GLY A 145 1.61 5.98 18.32
C GLY A 145 1.82 4.89 17.25
N GLY A 146 3.09 4.52 17.03
CA GLY A 146 3.56 3.30 16.37
C GLY A 146 3.44 3.23 14.85
N SER A 147 2.34 3.71 14.27
CA SER A 147 2.13 3.63 12.82
C SER A 147 3.19 4.40 12.02
N THR A 148 3.76 5.48 12.58
CA THR A 148 4.79 6.32 11.94
C THR A 148 6.14 5.61 11.93
N GLU A 149 6.48 4.98 13.05
CA GLU A 149 7.67 4.17 13.29
C GLU A 149 7.66 2.94 12.37
N ILE A 150 6.52 2.22 12.32
CA ILE A 150 6.29 1.12 11.38
C ILE A 150 6.43 1.59 9.92
N LEU A 151 5.92 2.77 9.55
CA LEU A 151 6.12 3.32 8.20
C LEU A 151 7.62 3.57 7.93
N ALA A 152 8.33 4.21 8.84
CA ALA A 152 9.75 4.53 8.69
C ALA A 152 10.62 3.26 8.55
N GLU A 153 10.37 2.23 9.36
CA GLU A 153 11.13 0.98 9.35
C GLU A 153 10.74 0.04 8.21
N SER A 154 9.47 0.01 7.81
CA SER A 154 8.99 -0.86 6.70
C SER A 154 9.27 -0.27 5.32
N PHE A 155 9.36 1.06 5.19
CA PHE A 155 9.53 1.70 3.88
C PHE A 155 10.75 1.19 3.09
N PRO A 156 11.97 1.05 3.65
CA PRO A 156 13.14 0.59 2.88
C PRO A 156 12.99 -0.83 2.31
N MET A 157 12.30 -1.72 3.04
CA MET A 157 12.07 -3.10 2.59
C MET A 157 10.91 -3.20 1.60
N LEU A 158 9.84 -2.41 1.77
CA LEU A 158 8.75 -2.29 0.81
C LEU A 158 9.25 -1.71 -0.52
N ALA A 159 9.94 -0.57 -0.47
CA ALA A 159 10.48 0.10 -1.65
C ALA A 159 11.44 -0.79 -2.46
N ARG A 160 12.27 -1.61 -1.80
CA ARG A 160 13.15 -2.59 -2.47
C ARG A 160 12.35 -3.62 -3.26
N THR A 161 11.28 -4.18 -2.69
CA THR A 161 10.41 -5.14 -3.38
C THR A 161 9.71 -4.51 -4.58
N LEU A 162 9.29 -3.23 -4.47
CA LEU A 162 8.70 -2.50 -5.60
C LEU A 162 9.72 -2.22 -6.71
N GLN A 163 10.97 -1.87 -6.36
CA GLN A 163 12.06 -1.73 -7.34
C GLN A 163 12.39 -3.06 -8.06
N GLN A 164 12.16 -4.19 -7.38
CA GLN A 164 12.33 -5.54 -7.92
C GLN A 164 11.06 -6.09 -8.60
N ALA A 165 10.03 -5.26 -8.83
CA ALA A 165 8.76 -5.69 -9.43
C ALA A 165 8.88 -6.45 -10.78
N PRO A 166 9.82 -6.14 -11.69
CA PRO A 166 9.99 -6.92 -12.94
C PRO A 166 10.49 -8.36 -12.76
N SER A 167 11.07 -8.69 -11.60
CA SER A 167 11.64 -10.02 -11.29
C SER A 167 10.97 -10.70 -10.09
N THR A 168 9.96 -10.07 -9.49
CA THR A 168 9.22 -10.56 -8.32
C THR A 168 7.84 -11.02 -8.76
N ASP A 169 7.28 -12.06 -8.13
CA ASP A 169 5.95 -12.54 -8.50
C ASP A 169 4.86 -11.49 -8.25
N ALA A 170 3.86 -11.48 -9.14
CA ALA A 170 2.81 -10.45 -9.16
C ALA A 170 2.02 -10.36 -7.83
N ALA A 171 1.84 -11.47 -7.12
CA ALA A 171 1.11 -11.48 -5.86
C ALA A 171 1.94 -10.88 -4.71
N THR A 172 3.25 -11.12 -4.69
CA THR A 172 4.16 -10.52 -3.70
C THR A 172 4.32 -9.01 -3.94
N VAL A 173 4.45 -8.56 -5.19
CA VAL A 173 4.46 -7.11 -5.48
C VAL A 173 3.13 -6.46 -5.10
N THR A 174 1.99 -7.10 -5.41
CA THR A 174 0.66 -6.60 -5.00
C THR A 174 0.53 -6.50 -3.48
N ALA A 175 0.97 -7.51 -2.73
CA ALA A 175 0.96 -7.47 -1.27
C ALA A 175 1.87 -6.36 -0.69
N ALA A 176 3.02 -6.11 -1.30
CA ALA A 176 3.91 -5.01 -0.92
C ALA A 176 3.30 -3.63 -1.24
N LEU A 177 2.63 -3.47 -2.40
CA LEU A 177 1.90 -2.25 -2.77
C LEU A 177 0.78 -1.95 -1.77
N ASP A 178 -0.03 -2.96 -1.44
CA ASP A 178 -1.13 -2.86 -0.48
C ASP A 178 -0.62 -2.54 0.94
N CYS A 179 0.45 -3.22 1.37
CA CYS A 179 1.10 -2.95 2.65
C CYS A 179 1.61 -1.51 2.72
N LEU A 180 2.31 -1.04 1.68
CA LEU A 180 2.83 0.34 1.63
C LEU A 180 1.68 1.36 1.71
N ALA A 181 0.60 1.17 0.96
CA ALA A 181 -0.59 2.01 1.08
C ALA A 181 -1.18 2.02 2.49
N ALA A 182 -1.33 0.87 3.14
CA ALA A 182 -1.88 0.78 4.49
C ALA A 182 -0.99 1.46 5.55
N VAL A 183 0.33 1.21 5.54
CA VAL A 183 1.26 1.82 6.51
C VAL A 183 1.43 3.31 6.28
N THR A 184 1.48 3.78 5.03
CA THR A 184 1.58 5.21 4.72
C THR A 184 0.30 5.96 5.12
N PHE A 185 -0.87 5.38 4.86
CA PHE A 185 -2.15 5.97 5.27
C PHE A 185 -2.22 6.16 6.79
N ALA A 186 -1.86 5.13 7.57
CA ALA A 186 -1.87 5.17 9.01
C ALA A 186 -0.76 6.05 9.61
N GLY A 187 0.46 5.95 9.08
CA GLY A 187 1.68 6.45 9.69
C GLY A 187 2.20 7.79 9.20
N ALA A 188 1.90 8.21 7.97
CA ALA A 188 2.46 9.46 7.45
C ALA A 188 1.86 10.66 8.21
N LEU A 189 2.69 11.40 8.93
CA LEU A 189 2.31 12.64 9.62
C LEU A 189 2.62 13.86 8.76
N GLY A 190 3.64 13.78 7.90
CA GLY A 190 4.03 14.84 6.97
C GLY A 190 3.78 14.53 5.49
N PRO A 191 3.72 15.55 4.61
CA PRO A 191 3.57 15.35 3.17
C PRO A 191 4.76 14.58 2.56
N GLU A 192 5.98 14.76 3.08
CA GLU A 192 7.20 14.12 2.58
C GLU A 192 7.15 12.58 2.66
N GLU A 193 6.52 12.03 3.70
CA GLU A 193 6.42 10.58 3.92
C GLU A 193 5.41 9.95 2.96
N ALA A 194 4.29 10.65 2.74
CA ALA A 194 3.31 10.28 1.74
C ALA A 194 3.89 10.40 0.32
N GLU A 195 4.60 11.50 0.01
CA GLU A 195 5.25 11.73 -1.28
C GLU A 195 6.29 10.64 -1.61
N ARG A 196 7.13 10.28 -0.64
CA ARG A 196 8.13 9.20 -0.78
C ARG A 196 7.46 7.85 -1.13
N SER A 197 6.30 7.59 -0.53
CA SER A 197 5.49 6.39 -0.79
C SER A 197 4.82 6.43 -2.16
N LEU A 198 4.23 7.57 -2.54
CA LEU A 198 3.65 7.82 -3.86
C LEU A 198 4.68 7.66 -4.98
N LYS A 199 5.90 8.17 -4.79
CA LYS A 199 7.03 8.01 -5.73
C LYS A 199 7.47 6.56 -5.86
N ALA A 200 7.52 5.80 -4.76
CA ALA A 200 7.87 4.38 -4.80
C ALA A 200 6.84 3.54 -5.57
N ILE A 201 5.54 3.81 -5.39
CA ILE A 201 4.46 3.15 -6.14
C ILE A 201 4.50 3.57 -7.63
N MET A 202 4.66 4.86 -7.91
CA MET A 202 4.74 5.38 -9.27
C MET A 202 5.91 4.77 -10.07
N GLY A 203 7.03 4.49 -9.42
CA GLY A 203 8.17 3.80 -10.05
C GLY A 203 7.84 2.40 -10.59
N VAL A 204 6.78 1.75 -10.10
CA VAL A 204 6.28 0.46 -10.64
C VAL A 204 5.51 0.66 -11.94
N VAL A 205 4.69 1.72 -12.02
CA VAL A 205 3.88 2.08 -13.20
C VAL A 205 4.77 2.65 -14.31
N CYS A 206 5.63 3.62 -13.94
CA CYS A 206 6.48 4.40 -14.82
C CYS A 206 7.94 4.44 -14.30
N PRO A 207 8.73 3.38 -14.49
CA PRO A 207 10.11 3.30 -14.01
C PRO A 207 11.08 4.30 -14.68
N ASN A 208 10.70 4.93 -15.80
CA ASN A 208 11.48 6.00 -16.43
C ASN A 208 10.65 7.29 -16.56
N PRO A 209 10.83 8.29 -15.68
CA PRO A 209 10.09 9.56 -15.74
C PRO A 209 10.45 10.42 -16.97
N LYS A 210 11.53 10.11 -17.71
CA LYS A 210 11.87 10.78 -18.97
C LYS A 210 11.08 10.23 -20.18
N SER A 211 10.42 9.08 -20.03
CA SER A 211 9.57 8.46 -21.08
C SER A 211 8.20 8.06 -20.51
N PRO A 212 7.41 9.01 -19.95
CA PRO A 212 6.17 8.70 -19.22
C PRO A 212 5.05 8.12 -20.09
N LYS A 213 5.17 8.22 -21.43
CA LYS A 213 4.18 7.69 -22.38
C LYS A 213 4.17 6.17 -22.48
N ALA A 214 5.08 5.47 -21.81
CA ALA A 214 5.15 4.01 -21.78
C ALA A 214 5.00 3.49 -20.35
N ILE A 215 3.86 2.85 -20.06
CA ILE A 215 3.69 1.96 -18.90
C ILE A 215 4.73 0.83 -19.03
N SER A 216 5.29 0.37 -17.91
CA SER A 216 6.30 -0.70 -17.91
C SER A 216 5.78 -2.00 -18.54
N SER A 217 6.21 -2.31 -19.77
CA SER A 217 5.92 -3.59 -20.44
C SER A 217 6.56 -4.81 -19.76
N LYS A 218 7.46 -4.58 -18.79
CA LYS A 218 8.12 -5.61 -17.99
C LYS A 218 7.35 -6.00 -16.72
N VAL A 219 6.27 -5.28 -16.40
CA VAL A 219 5.46 -5.50 -15.20
C VAL A 219 4.09 -5.99 -15.62
N SER A 220 3.52 -6.97 -14.91
CA SER A 220 2.23 -7.56 -15.31
C SER A 220 1.08 -6.53 -15.20
N PRO A 221 0.05 -6.61 -16.07
CA PRO A 221 -1.09 -5.70 -16.01
C PRO A 221 -1.79 -5.68 -14.64
N GLN A 222 -1.81 -6.82 -13.94
CA GLN A 222 -2.34 -6.95 -12.58
C GLN A 222 -1.56 -6.06 -11.58
N VAL A 223 -0.23 -6.07 -11.64
CA VAL A 223 0.62 -5.26 -10.75
C VAL A 223 0.48 -3.77 -11.08
N VAL A 224 0.37 -3.42 -12.37
CA VAL A 224 0.10 -2.02 -12.78
C VAL A 224 -1.26 -1.57 -12.23
N ALA A 225 -2.33 -2.36 -12.38
CA ALA A 225 -3.65 -2.04 -11.84
C ALA A 225 -3.64 -1.90 -10.32
N ALA A 226 -2.94 -2.79 -9.61
CA ALA A 226 -2.73 -2.68 -8.17
C ALA A 226 -2.00 -1.39 -7.79
N ALA A 227 -0.89 -1.06 -8.46
CA ALA A 227 -0.10 0.14 -8.19
C ALA A 227 -0.90 1.43 -8.45
N VAL A 228 -1.69 1.48 -9.54
CA VAL A 228 -2.58 2.61 -9.82
C VAL A 228 -3.67 2.73 -8.75
N SER A 229 -4.26 1.61 -8.29
CA SER A 229 -5.25 1.61 -7.21
C SER A 229 -4.67 2.08 -5.87
N THR A 230 -3.50 1.58 -5.46
CA THR A 230 -2.86 1.96 -4.19
C THR A 230 -2.31 3.39 -4.21
N TRP A 231 -1.82 3.87 -5.35
CA TRP A 231 -1.45 5.26 -5.53
C TRP A 231 -2.68 6.18 -5.49
N THR A 232 -3.76 5.83 -6.19
CA THR A 232 -5.02 6.61 -6.21
C THR A 232 -5.56 6.73 -4.80
N PHE A 233 -5.60 5.62 -4.06
CA PHE A 233 -5.93 5.61 -2.64
C PHE A 233 -5.08 6.63 -1.86
N LEU A 234 -3.74 6.51 -1.91
CA LEU A 234 -2.88 7.41 -1.14
C LEU A 234 -3.03 8.89 -1.52
N VAL A 235 -3.21 9.23 -2.80
CA VAL A 235 -3.42 10.62 -3.26
C VAL A 235 -4.63 11.27 -2.61
N THR A 236 -5.71 10.52 -2.34
CA THR A 236 -6.90 11.06 -1.64
C THR A 236 -6.68 11.35 -0.16
N THR A 237 -5.60 10.83 0.43
CA THR A 237 -5.33 10.84 1.87
C THR A 237 -4.12 11.69 2.23
N ALA A 238 -3.19 11.83 1.29
CA ALA A 238 -2.05 12.71 1.44
C ALA A 238 -2.55 14.16 1.47
N ALA A 239 -1.97 14.97 2.36
CA ALA A 239 -1.99 16.41 2.23
C ALA A 239 -1.10 16.78 1.02
N VAL A 240 -1.61 16.54 -0.20
CA VAL A 240 -0.95 16.82 -1.48
C VAL A 240 -0.86 18.32 -1.64
N MET A 241 0.15 18.90 -0.99
CA MET A 241 0.41 20.34 -1.01
C MET A 241 0.65 20.82 -2.44
N ASP A 242 0.38 22.11 -2.70
CA ASP A 242 0.43 22.69 -4.04
C ASP A 242 1.80 22.59 -4.74
N ALA A 243 2.87 22.27 -4.00
CA ALA A 243 4.17 21.88 -4.55
C ALA A 243 4.08 20.62 -5.44
N GLN A 244 3.32 19.61 -5.00
CA GLN A 244 3.18 18.33 -5.71
C GLN A 244 2.35 18.47 -7.00
N ARG A 245 1.39 19.41 -7.04
CA ARG A 245 0.68 19.77 -8.29
C ARG A 245 1.63 20.28 -9.38
N LYS A 246 2.75 20.89 -9.00
CA LYS A 246 3.73 21.51 -9.93
C LYS A 246 4.84 20.54 -10.36
N ALA A 247 5.25 19.62 -9.48
CA ALA A 247 6.50 18.87 -9.65
C ALA A 247 6.45 17.79 -10.73
N ASP A 248 5.41 16.95 -10.75
CA ASP A 248 5.50 15.60 -11.37
C ASP A 248 4.56 15.37 -12.58
N ARG A 249 4.30 16.41 -13.38
CA ARG A 249 3.35 16.43 -14.53
C ARG A 249 3.33 15.15 -15.40
N ALA A 250 4.50 14.55 -15.62
CA ALA A 250 4.69 13.33 -16.40
C ALA A 250 4.05 12.07 -15.76
N ALA A 251 4.12 11.93 -14.44
CA ALA A 251 3.64 10.77 -13.69
C ALA A 251 2.10 10.70 -13.60
N TRP A 252 1.45 11.86 -13.47
CA TRP A 252 -0.02 11.95 -13.42
C TRP A 252 -0.67 11.39 -14.71
N VAL A 253 -0.14 11.77 -15.88
CA VAL A 253 -0.71 11.42 -17.19
C VAL A 253 -0.76 9.91 -17.44
N ALA A 254 0.26 9.16 -17.04
CA ALA A 254 0.26 7.70 -17.20
C ALA A 254 -0.76 6.99 -16.29
N THR A 255 -1.05 7.58 -15.13
CA THR A 255 -1.94 7.00 -14.12
C THR A 255 -3.41 7.34 -14.38
N MET A 256 -3.68 8.49 -15.02
CA MET A 256 -5.01 8.88 -15.51
C MET A 256 -5.60 7.94 -16.58
N ALA A 257 -4.83 6.96 -17.09
CA ALA A 257 -5.37 5.92 -17.98
C ALA A 257 -6.39 4.99 -17.27
N ALA A 258 -6.39 4.93 -15.93
CA ALA A 258 -7.46 4.29 -15.17
C ALA A 258 -8.57 5.29 -14.84
N GLY A 259 -9.81 4.96 -15.19
CA GLY A 259 -10.95 5.88 -15.05
C GLY A 259 -11.21 6.39 -13.63
N GLU A 260 -11.11 5.52 -12.62
CA GLU A 260 -11.27 5.91 -11.21
C GLU A 260 -10.16 6.88 -10.76
N ALA A 261 -8.91 6.63 -11.18
CA ALA A 261 -7.76 7.49 -10.90
C ALA A 261 -7.89 8.86 -11.56
N LEU A 262 -8.39 8.91 -12.80
CA LEU A 262 -8.72 10.16 -13.49
C LEU A 262 -9.79 10.96 -12.73
N ALA A 263 -10.89 10.32 -12.33
CA ALA A 263 -11.98 10.99 -11.65
C ALA A 263 -11.53 11.61 -10.32
N VAL A 264 -10.70 10.89 -9.54
CA VAL A 264 -10.03 11.40 -8.34
C VAL A 264 -9.09 12.57 -8.67
N CYS A 265 -8.26 12.46 -9.71
CA CYS A 265 -7.36 13.55 -10.12
C CYS A 265 -8.10 14.82 -10.54
N VAL A 266 -9.24 14.70 -11.22
CA VAL A 266 -10.10 15.83 -11.60
C VAL A 266 -10.76 16.43 -10.35
N GLU A 267 -11.33 15.61 -9.46
CA GLU A 267 -11.99 16.06 -8.23
C GLU A 267 -11.05 16.82 -7.28
N LEU A 268 -9.80 16.35 -7.18
CA LEU A 268 -8.75 16.98 -6.38
C LEU A 268 -8.03 18.14 -7.11
N ASN A 269 -8.46 18.51 -8.32
CA ASN A 269 -7.87 19.57 -9.15
C ASN A 269 -6.37 19.36 -9.44
N LEU A 270 -5.96 18.10 -9.63
CA LEU A 270 -4.59 17.69 -9.93
C LEU A 270 -4.31 17.74 -11.45
N THR A 271 -5.37 17.79 -12.26
CA THR A 271 -5.31 17.93 -13.73
C THR A 271 -5.16 19.37 -14.23
N GLN A 272 -5.12 20.37 -13.33
CA GLN A 272 -5.12 21.81 -13.68
C GLN A 272 -3.94 22.28 -14.57
N TYR A 273 -2.90 21.46 -14.71
CA TYR A 273 -1.73 21.71 -15.57
C TYR A 273 -1.57 20.70 -16.72
N THR A 274 -2.51 19.77 -16.90
CA THR A 274 -2.51 18.84 -18.03
C THR A 274 -2.88 19.62 -19.31
N PRO A 275 -2.17 19.44 -20.44
CA PRO A 275 -2.54 20.07 -21.70
C PRO A 275 -3.98 19.72 -22.09
N ARG A 276 -4.75 20.73 -22.54
CA ARG A 276 -6.16 20.57 -22.92
C ARG A 276 -6.37 19.41 -23.90
N LYS A 277 -5.50 19.29 -24.91
CA LYS A 277 -5.50 18.20 -25.90
C LYS A 277 -5.38 16.81 -25.26
N ASP A 278 -4.57 16.66 -24.22
CA ASP A 278 -4.39 15.38 -23.53
C ASP A 278 -5.63 15.05 -22.67
N MET A 279 -6.24 16.05 -22.03
CA MET A 279 -7.53 15.88 -21.33
C MET A 279 -8.67 15.50 -22.28
N GLU A 280 -8.77 16.15 -23.44
CA GLU A 280 -9.77 15.84 -24.47
C GLU A 280 -9.59 14.41 -25.01
N ALA A 281 -8.35 13.97 -25.25
CA ALA A 281 -8.05 12.60 -25.67
C ALA A 281 -8.42 11.55 -24.60
N VAL A 282 -8.17 11.85 -23.32
CA VAL A 282 -8.57 10.97 -22.21
C VAL A 282 -10.09 10.94 -22.04
N GLN A 283 -10.79 12.08 -22.17
CA GLN A 283 -12.25 12.14 -22.09
C GLN A 283 -12.92 11.34 -23.23
N ALA A 284 -12.41 11.48 -24.46
CA ALA A 284 -12.86 10.68 -25.60
C ALA A 284 -12.66 9.17 -25.32
N ARG A 285 -11.52 8.78 -24.73
CA ARG A 285 -11.27 7.38 -24.38
C ARG A 285 -12.20 6.85 -23.30
N VAL A 286 -12.57 7.67 -22.30
CA VAL A 286 -13.56 7.31 -21.28
C VAL A 286 -14.95 7.12 -21.89
N LEU A 287 -15.34 7.98 -22.84
CA LEU A 287 -16.58 7.85 -23.60
C LEU A 287 -16.63 6.55 -24.42
N ASP A 288 -15.56 6.24 -25.16
CA ASP A 288 -15.43 4.99 -25.92
C ASP A 288 -15.61 3.76 -25.02
N LEU A 289 -14.92 3.72 -23.88
CA LEU A 289 -14.99 2.61 -22.91
C LEU A 289 -16.39 2.52 -22.24
N GLY A 290 -17.07 3.65 -22.06
CA GLY A 290 -18.46 3.71 -21.60
C GLY A 290 -19.50 3.28 -22.65
N ALA A 291 -19.11 3.24 -23.94
CA ALA A 291 -19.91 2.81 -25.07
C ALA A 291 -19.61 1.36 -25.51
N GLU A 292 -18.40 0.86 -25.27
CA GLU A 292 -17.84 -0.41 -25.78
C GLU A 292 -18.79 -1.63 -25.66
N ALA A 293 -18.77 -2.51 -26.66
CA ALA A 293 -19.54 -3.74 -26.67
C ALA A 293 -18.77 -4.88 -25.99
N ALA A 294 -19.47 -5.81 -25.32
CA ALA A 294 -18.83 -6.91 -24.63
C ALA A 294 -18.08 -7.82 -25.64
N GLY A 295 -16.76 -7.94 -25.47
CA GLY A 295 -15.93 -8.83 -26.27
C GLY A 295 -16.34 -10.31 -26.11
N LYS A 296 -16.10 -11.11 -27.15
CA LYS A 296 -16.41 -12.55 -27.14
C LYS A 296 -15.55 -13.26 -26.09
N GLY A 297 -16.17 -13.69 -25.00
CA GLY A 297 -15.49 -14.34 -23.86
C GLY A 297 -15.28 -13.45 -22.62
N ALA A 298 -15.72 -12.20 -22.63
CA ALA A 298 -15.73 -11.35 -21.43
C ALA A 298 -16.77 -11.83 -20.40
N ASP A 299 -16.45 -11.71 -19.11
CA ASP A 299 -17.44 -11.84 -18.04
C ASP A 299 -18.45 -10.70 -18.17
N LYS A 300 -19.72 -11.06 -18.44
CA LYS A 300 -20.79 -10.09 -18.71
C LYS A 300 -21.09 -9.22 -17.49
N THR A 301 -20.93 -9.73 -16.28
CA THR A 301 -21.23 -9.00 -15.03
C THR A 301 -20.14 -7.97 -14.79
N LEU A 302 -18.87 -8.40 -14.78
CA LEU A 302 -17.71 -7.52 -14.60
C LEU A 302 -17.65 -6.44 -15.69
N PHE A 303 -17.97 -6.81 -16.93
CA PHE A 303 -18.02 -5.88 -18.05
C PHE A 303 -19.14 -4.82 -17.89
N LEU A 304 -20.32 -5.22 -17.42
CA LEU A 304 -21.41 -4.28 -17.15
C LEU A 304 -21.07 -3.32 -16.01
N GLU A 305 -20.42 -3.79 -14.95
CA GLU A 305 -19.91 -2.95 -13.85
C GLU A 305 -18.86 -1.95 -14.36
N GLN A 306 -17.87 -2.42 -15.12
CA GLN A 306 -16.83 -1.58 -15.72
C GLN A 306 -17.42 -0.50 -16.65
N LYS A 307 -18.38 -0.88 -17.52
CA LYS A 307 -19.07 0.04 -18.41
C LYS A 307 -19.92 1.06 -17.65
N GLY A 308 -20.57 0.62 -16.55
CA GLY A 308 -21.30 1.49 -15.64
C GLY A 308 -20.39 2.53 -14.96
N LEU A 309 -19.19 2.12 -14.54
CA LEU A 309 -18.18 3.01 -13.96
C LEU A 309 -17.71 4.07 -14.97
N PHE A 310 -17.34 3.69 -16.20
CA PHE A 310 -16.90 4.66 -17.22
C PHE A 310 -18.00 5.66 -17.61
N ARG A 311 -19.26 5.25 -17.64
CA ARG A 311 -20.41 6.16 -17.83
C ARG A 311 -20.56 7.18 -16.71
N GLN A 312 -20.37 6.76 -15.45
CA GLN A 312 -20.37 7.70 -14.31
C GLN A 312 -19.20 8.69 -14.40
N ILE A 313 -18.03 8.25 -14.86
CA ILE A 313 -16.85 9.12 -15.02
C ILE A 313 -17.05 10.13 -16.17
N SER A 314 -17.60 9.72 -17.32
CA SER A 314 -17.97 10.66 -18.40
C SER A 314 -19.00 11.69 -17.93
N ALA A 315 -20.06 11.24 -17.25
CA ALA A 315 -21.07 12.12 -16.65
C ALA A 315 -20.47 13.12 -15.66
N TYR A 316 -19.51 12.68 -14.85
CA TYR A 316 -18.76 13.54 -13.95
C TYR A 316 -17.92 14.58 -14.70
N MET A 317 -17.18 14.18 -15.73
CA MET A 317 -16.32 15.09 -16.51
C MET A 317 -17.11 16.12 -17.33
N GLU A 318 -18.29 15.77 -17.82
CA GLU A 318 -19.13 16.65 -18.65
C GLU A 318 -20.04 17.57 -17.82
N ARG A 319 -20.66 17.03 -16.76
CA ARG A 319 -21.78 17.69 -16.04
C ARG A 319 -21.51 17.88 -14.55
N GLY A 320 -20.35 17.44 -14.04
CA GLY A 320 -20.03 17.49 -12.61
C GLY A 320 -20.82 16.48 -11.77
N GLU A 321 -21.52 15.53 -12.40
CA GLU A 321 -22.34 14.51 -11.72
C GLU A 321 -21.45 13.60 -10.85
N ARG A 322 -21.59 13.72 -9.54
CA ARG A 322 -20.80 12.92 -8.58
C ARG A 322 -21.40 11.53 -8.36
N PRO A 323 -20.58 10.52 -8.03
CA PRO A 323 -21.08 9.21 -7.68
C PRO A 323 -21.95 9.30 -6.43
N GLN A 324 -23.07 8.57 -6.43
CA GLN A 324 -23.90 8.37 -5.23
C GLN A 324 -23.94 6.88 -4.89
N THR A 325 -23.08 6.46 -3.97
CA THR A 325 -23.01 5.08 -3.50
C THR A 325 -23.29 5.01 -2.02
N ALA A 326 -24.29 4.22 -1.61
CA ALA A 326 -24.61 3.96 -0.22
C ALA A 326 -24.17 2.55 0.16
N LEU A 327 -23.06 2.42 0.91
CA LEU A 327 -22.66 1.14 1.48
C LEU A 327 -23.40 0.92 2.80
N ARG A 328 -24.23 -0.13 2.87
CA ARG A 328 -24.90 -0.54 4.10
C ARG A 328 -23.88 -1.09 5.11
N THR A 329 -23.93 -0.60 6.34
CA THR A 329 -23.06 -1.03 7.45
C THR A 329 -23.79 -1.81 8.54
N SER A 330 -25.08 -2.07 8.35
CA SER A 330 -25.93 -2.90 9.20
C SER A 330 -27.00 -3.62 8.36
N PRO A 331 -27.42 -4.84 8.72
CA PRO A 331 -28.64 -5.46 8.17
C PRO A 331 -29.89 -4.59 8.38
N ASP A 332 -29.91 -3.83 9.48
CA ASP A 332 -31.10 -3.18 10.04
C ASP A 332 -31.48 -1.83 9.37
N ARG A 333 -31.00 -1.61 8.13
CA ARG A 333 -31.23 -0.47 7.22
C ARG A 333 -30.93 0.96 7.74
N ARG A 334 -30.72 1.18 9.04
CA ARG A 334 -30.53 2.51 9.64
C ARG A 334 -29.13 3.11 9.47
N GLU A 335 -28.11 2.28 9.24
CA GLU A 335 -26.73 2.73 9.09
C GLU A 335 -26.21 2.45 7.67
N SER A 336 -25.78 3.51 6.98
CA SER A 336 -25.12 3.44 5.68
C SER A 336 -24.05 4.52 5.55
N ILE A 337 -22.86 4.14 5.10
CA ILE A 337 -21.84 5.08 4.63
C ILE A 337 -22.31 5.59 3.27
N LYS A 338 -22.67 6.88 3.19
CA LYS A 338 -22.93 7.54 1.91
C LYS A 338 -21.63 8.09 1.36
N VAL A 339 -21.32 7.75 0.13
CA VAL A 339 -20.18 8.24 -0.64
C VAL A 339 -20.72 9.14 -1.74
N SER A 340 -20.30 10.41 -1.70
CA SER A 340 -20.70 11.51 -2.59
C SER A 340 -19.54 12.08 -3.40
N THR A 341 -18.35 11.47 -3.31
CA THR A 341 -17.11 11.92 -3.96
C THR A 341 -16.27 10.75 -4.46
N TRP A 342 -15.53 10.95 -5.54
CA TRP A 342 -14.63 9.94 -6.11
C TRP A 342 -13.47 9.61 -5.16
N ALA A 343 -12.96 10.60 -4.44
CA ALA A 343 -11.91 10.42 -3.45
C ALA A 343 -12.36 9.47 -2.32
N LYS A 344 -13.54 9.70 -1.73
CA LYS A 344 -14.10 8.79 -0.71
C LYS A 344 -14.43 7.41 -1.29
N MET A 345 -14.79 7.31 -2.58
CA MET A 345 -15.02 6.03 -3.25
C MET A 345 -13.73 5.21 -3.36
N ALA A 346 -12.63 5.80 -3.84
CA ALA A 346 -11.34 5.13 -3.93
C ALA A 346 -10.81 4.71 -2.54
N GLN A 347 -11.01 5.54 -1.50
CA GLN A 347 -10.74 5.17 -0.10
C GLN A 347 -11.55 3.96 0.35
N LEU A 348 -12.85 3.97 0.10
CA LEU A 348 -13.74 2.89 0.49
C LEU A 348 -13.39 1.58 -0.23
N ASN A 349 -13.10 1.65 -1.53
CA ASN A 349 -12.75 0.50 -2.37
C ASN A 349 -11.44 -0.15 -1.90
N PHE A 350 -10.38 0.64 -1.67
CA PHE A 350 -9.13 0.13 -1.12
C PHE A 350 -9.31 -0.46 0.27
N LEU A 351 -9.91 0.28 1.21
CA LEU A 351 -10.02 -0.14 2.60
C LEU A 351 -10.93 -1.37 2.78
N ARG A 352 -12.03 -1.47 2.02
CA ARG A 352 -12.90 -2.66 2.02
C ARG A 352 -12.17 -3.89 1.49
N ARG A 353 -11.39 -3.75 0.42
CA ARG A 353 -10.56 -4.83 -0.13
C ARG A 353 -9.44 -5.24 0.83
N PHE A 354 -8.76 -4.26 1.43
CA PHE A 354 -7.63 -4.52 2.30
C PHE A 354 -8.07 -5.11 3.66
N LEU A 355 -9.07 -4.53 4.32
CA LEU A 355 -9.57 -4.98 5.63
C LEU A 355 -10.47 -6.22 5.57
N GLY A 356 -10.92 -6.63 4.38
CA GLY A 356 -11.69 -7.86 4.19
C GLY A 356 -12.94 -7.95 5.09
N GLY A 357 -13.08 -9.06 5.82
CA GLY A 357 -14.18 -9.27 6.75
C GLY A 357 -14.14 -8.34 7.97
N GLY A 358 -12.98 -7.74 8.25
CA GLY A 358 -12.79 -6.75 9.31
C GLY A 358 -13.33 -5.35 9.01
N PHE A 359 -13.62 -5.02 7.75
CA PHE A 359 -13.93 -3.65 7.32
C PHE A 359 -15.01 -2.95 8.20
N LEU A 360 -16.14 -3.61 8.44
CA LEU A 360 -17.24 -3.02 9.24
C LEU A 360 -16.87 -2.84 10.72
N ARG A 361 -16.09 -3.76 11.30
CA ARG A 361 -15.60 -3.62 12.68
C ARG A 361 -14.66 -2.43 12.78
N HIS A 362 -13.76 -2.28 11.81
CA HIS A 362 -12.84 -1.16 11.74
C HIS A 362 -13.57 0.18 11.63
N VAL A 363 -14.55 0.33 10.72
CA VAL A 363 -15.29 1.59 10.59
C VAL A 363 -16.03 1.98 11.87
N LYS A 364 -16.62 1.01 12.61
CA LYS A 364 -17.37 1.30 13.84
C LYS A 364 -16.48 1.49 15.08
N GLY A 365 -15.45 0.66 15.23
CA GLY A 365 -14.66 0.54 16.48
C GLY A 365 -13.31 1.26 16.46
N ASN A 366 -12.72 1.51 15.29
CA ASN A 366 -11.39 2.12 15.19
C ASN A 366 -11.49 3.63 14.94
N ARG A 367 -10.84 4.41 15.81
CA ARG A 367 -10.78 5.88 15.74
C ARG A 367 -10.25 6.39 14.40
N LEU A 368 -9.34 5.65 13.76
CA LEU A 368 -8.80 5.98 12.43
C LEU A 368 -9.92 6.18 11.39
N PHE A 369 -10.94 5.32 11.39
CA PHE A 369 -11.97 5.34 10.35
C PHE A 369 -13.23 6.13 10.73
N LYS A 370 -13.43 6.40 12.01
CA LYS A 370 -14.64 7.08 12.51
C LYS A 370 -14.82 8.48 11.93
N GLU A 371 -13.73 9.22 11.72
CA GLU A 371 -13.78 10.57 11.14
C GLU A 371 -13.85 10.60 9.60
N THR A 372 -13.45 9.51 8.92
CA THR A 372 -13.44 9.43 7.44
C THR A 372 -14.80 9.02 6.87
N PHE A 373 -15.57 8.19 7.59
CA PHE A 373 -16.80 7.55 7.09
C PHE A 373 -18.02 7.77 7.99
N ASP A 374 -18.07 8.90 8.70
CA ASP A 374 -19.01 9.17 9.81
C ASP A 374 -20.45 8.72 9.51
N VAL A 375 -20.90 7.68 10.23
CA VAL A 375 -22.03 6.84 9.83
C VAL A 375 -23.34 7.52 10.23
N GLY A 376 -23.98 8.20 9.27
CA GLY A 376 -25.32 8.77 9.43
C GLY A 376 -25.36 10.29 9.67
N ALA A 377 -24.24 10.99 9.60
CA ALA A 377 -24.23 12.46 9.61
C ALA A 377 -24.66 13.06 8.26
N ASP A 378 -25.41 14.16 8.27
CA ASP A 378 -25.62 15.00 7.08
C ASP A 378 -24.34 15.80 6.79
N GLU A 379 -23.81 15.71 5.56
CA GLU A 379 -22.51 16.30 5.20
C GLU A 379 -22.46 17.83 5.38
N LYS A 380 -23.62 18.51 5.46
CA LYS A 380 -23.71 19.94 5.78
C LYS A 380 -23.24 20.28 7.20
N ALA A 381 -23.36 19.37 8.16
CA ALA A 381 -22.99 19.64 9.55
C ALA A 381 -21.47 19.55 9.80
N THR A 382 -20.75 18.75 9.02
CA THR A 382 -19.35 18.36 9.29
C THR A 382 -18.32 19.45 8.94
N LEU A 383 -18.74 20.58 8.35
CA LEU A 383 -17.85 21.59 7.74
C LEU A 383 -18.03 23.02 8.27
N SER A 384 -18.13 23.20 9.59
CA SER A 384 -18.06 24.54 10.17
C SER A 384 -16.63 25.14 10.04
N ILE A 385 -16.54 26.23 9.29
CA ILE A 385 -15.29 26.98 8.98
C ILE A 385 -14.52 27.37 10.26
N ALA A 386 -15.21 27.52 11.39
CA ALA A 386 -14.63 27.83 12.70
C ALA A 386 -13.57 26.81 13.16
N ARG A 387 -13.78 25.49 12.96
CA ARG A 387 -12.79 24.48 13.37
C ARG A 387 -11.48 24.58 12.59
N ARG A 388 -11.53 24.98 11.31
CA ARG A 388 -10.33 25.12 10.45
C ARG A 388 -9.35 26.19 10.95
N LYS A 389 -9.85 27.30 11.53
CA LYS A 389 -8.99 28.38 12.06
C LYS A 389 -8.37 28.07 13.41
N LEU A 390 -8.99 27.21 14.22
CA LEU A 390 -8.48 26.83 15.53
C LEU A 390 -7.29 25.87 15.41
N VAL A 391 -7.40 24.87 14.53
CA VAL A 391 -6.36 23.89 14.16
C VAL A 391 -5.03 24.56 13.77
N LEU A 392 -5.07 25.65 12.99
CA LEU A 392 -3.87 26.40 12.58
C LEU A 392 -3.23 27.25 13.70
N LYS A 393 -3.96 27.55 14.79
CA LYS A 393 -3.46 28.37 15.90
C LYS A 393 -2.80 27.57 17.01
N THR A 394 -3.13 26.29 17.17
CA THR A 394 -2.65 25.47 18.30
C THR A 394 -1.35 24.74 17.97
N LYS A 395 -0.30 25.47 17.60
CA LYS A 395 1.02 24.91 17.28
C LYS A 395 1.91 24.74 18.53
N GLU A 396 1.35 24.15 19.59
CA GLU A 396 2.13 23.76 20.77
C GLU A 396 1.40 22.71 21.63
N LYS A 397 2.19 21.80 22.22
CA LYS A 397 1.84 20.67 23.12
C LYS A 397 1.22 19.40 22.50
N GLY A 398 1.97 18.30 22.63
CA GLY A 398 1.45 16.93 22.66
C GLY A 398 1.61 16.13 21.35
N MET A 399 2.43 15.08 21.40
CA MET A 399 2.63 14.10 20.31
C MET A 399 1.30 13.48 19.83
N LYS A 400 0.35 13.32 20.74
CA LYS A 400 -1.02 12.84 20.48
C LYS A 400 -1.86 13.80 19.63
N MET A 401 -1.72 15.12 19.87
CA MET A 401 -2.46 16.14 19.12
C MET A 401 -1.95 16.23 17.68
N ASN A 402 -0.67 15.95 17.42
CA ASN A 402 -0.11 16.00 16.07
C ASN A 402 -0.73 14.94 15.12
N ARG A 403 -1.09 13.75 15.62
CA ARG A 403 -1.78 12.71 14.83
C ARG A 403 -3.21 13.12 14.48
N GLU A 404 -3.97 13.63 15.46
CA GLU A 404 -5.34 14.13 15.22
C GLU A 404 -5.35 15.36 14.30
N LEU A 405 -4.37 16.27 14.44
CA LEU A 405 -4.21 17.45 13.57
C LEU A 405 -3.87 17.06 12.13
N ALA A 406 -2.88 16.18 11.95
CA ALA A 406 -2.52 15.64 10.65
C ALA A 406 -3.73 14.91 10.02
N TRP A 407 -4.46 14.12 10.81
CA TRP A 407 -5.66 13.41 10.37
C TRP A 407 -6.78 14.34 9.90
N ALA A 408 -7.04 15.43 10.63
CA ALA A 408 -7.98 16.45 10.19
C ALA A 408 -7.56 17.05 8.84
N VAL A 409 -6.26 17.34 8.64
CA VAL A 409 -5.74 17.84 7.36
C VAL A 409 -5.92 16.81 6.23
N LYS A 410 -5.69 15.51 6.47
CA LYS A 410 -5.93 14.43 5.50
C LYS A 410 -7.40 14.35 5.03
N ASN A 411 -8.35 14.66 5.91
CA ASN A 411 -9.80 14.52 5.63
C ASN A 411 -10.53 15.84 5.31
N VAL A 412 -9.83 16.99 5.24
CA VAL A 412 -10.45 18.33 5.07
C VAL A 412 -10.98 18.60 3.65
N TYR A 413 -10.55 17.84 2.63
CA TYR A 413 -10.79 18.12 1.21
C TYR A 413 -12.04 17.42 0.66
N CYS A 414 -13.23 17.98 0.94
CA CYS A 414 -14.50 17.56 0.33
C CYS A 414 -15.51 18.73 0.15
N LEU A 415 -15.10 19.86 -0.42
CA LEU A 415 -16.03 20.85 -1.02
C LEU A 415 -15.42 21.51 -2.26
N PRO A 416 -16.22 21.84 -3.29
CA PRO A 416 -15.76 22.66 -4.40
C PRO A 416 -15.52 24.11 -3.95
N GLN A 417 -14.48 24.74 -4.51
CA GLN A 417 -14.39 26.21 -4.58
C GLN A 417 -15.21 26.65 -5.79
N GLY A 418 -16.34 27.31 -5.55
CA GLY A 418 -17.28 27.74 -6.60
C GLY A 418 -18.34 26.70 -6.96
N GLY A 419 -19.53 27.19 -7.33
CA GLY A 419 -20.52 26.38 -8.04
C GLY A 419 -20.08 26.12 -9.50
N PRO A 420 -20.96 25.58 -10.37
CA PRO A 420 -20.66 25.55 -11.79
C PRO A 420 -20.33 26.98 -12.27
N PRO A 421 -19.37 27.16 -13.20
CA PRO A 421 -19.20 28.46 -13.84
C PRO A 421 -20.55 28.84 -14.45
N GLU A 422 -21.06 30.02 -14.09
CA GLU A 422 -22.28 30.53 -14.70
C GLU A 422 -22.11 30.53 -16.22
N SER A 423 -23.18 30.16 -16.93
CA SER A 423 -23.15 30.07 -18.38
C SER A 423 -22.85 31.45 -18.97
N ASN A 424 -21.60 31.69 -19.34
CA ASN A 424 -21.21 32.84 -20.15
C ASN A 424 -21.85 32.67 -21.54
N LYS A 425 -23.08 33.17 -21.67
CA LYS A 425 -23.71 33.45 -22.95
C LYS A 425 -22.82 34.46 -23.69
N PRO A 426 -22.52 34.27 -24.99
CA PRO A 426 -21.45 34.99 -25.68
C PRO A 426 -21.77 36.47 -26.03
N ASP A 427 -22.85 37.06 -25.50
CA ASP A 427 -23.49 38.25 -26.10
C ASP A 427 -23.27 39.58 -25.35
N GLN A 428 -22.28 39.68 -24.43
CA GLN A 428 -22.03 40.93 -23.67
C GLN A 428 -20.58 41.46 -23.70
N LEU A 429 -19.71 40.96 -24.59
CA LEU A 429 -18.39 41.58 -24.87
C LEU A 429 -18.41 42.58 -26.05
N LEU A 430 -19.56 43.25 -26.25
CA LEU A 430 -19.73 44.37 -27.17
C LEU A 430 -20.38 45.57 -26.48
N LYS A 431 -19.71 46.08 -25.44
CA LYS A 431 -19.85 47.44 -24.88
C LYS A 431 -18.79 47.67 -23.82
N LEU A 432 -17.72 48.37 -24.22
CA LEU A 432 -16.78 49.20 -23.44
C LEU A 432 -15.44 49.28 -24.19
N GLY A 433 -15.46 49.91 -25.36
CA GLY A 433 -14.30 50.72 -25.74
C GLY A 433 -14.52 52.13 -25.19
N TRP A 434 -13.47 52.79 -24.71
CA TRP A 434 -13.26 54.25 -24.70
C TRP A 434 -11.80 54.49 -24.28
N HIS A 435 -10.99 54.94 -25.26
CA HIS A 435 -9.59 55.43 -25.18
C HIS A 435 -8.49 54.52 -24.60
#